data_AF-A0A7C6EFQ0-F1
#
_entry.id   AF-A0A7C6EFQ0-F1
#
_cell.length_a   1.000
_cell.length_b   1.000
_cell.length_c   1.000
_cell.angle_alpha   90.00
_cell.angle_beta   90.00
_cell.angle_gamma   90.00
#
_symmetry.space_group_name_H-M   'P 1'
#
loop_
_entity.id
_entity.type
_entity.pdbx_description
1 polymer ?
#
loop_
_entity_poly.entity_id
_entity_poly.type
_entity_poly.pdbx_seq_one_letter_code
_entity_poly.pdbx_strand_id
1 'polypeptide(L)'
;MQKCWLKIIPKLLGESGLNLLIIFAWIAVFSFLAIFRYVCFYEAESHFIYIDGTKLVRPYSSFEGPSFQEIDLGILFLSGLIGGFLLKDFEKVLFGLIKAGFLSFLTDVVYASFFIWFALGFKEFAAVNFFIALEWTVFYAVLNFVRILPMGLIPLFLGAIITCFVLA
;
A
#
# COMPACT_ATOMS: atom_id res chain seq x y z
N MET A 1 29.48 3.60 23.76
CA MET A 1 28.48 4.58 24.22
C MET A 1 27.31 4.68 23.23
N GLN A 2 26.44 3.66 23.11
CA GLN A 2 25.45 3.59 22.02
C GLN A 2 24.06 3.08 22.45
N LYS A 3 23.68 3.26 23.72
CA LYS A 3 22.39 2.77 24.29
C LYS A 3 21.46 3.87 24.82
N CYS A 4 21.64 5.14 24.44
CA CYS A 4 20.84 6.24 25.02
C CYS A 4 19.58 6.57 24.21
N TRP A 5 19.64 6.58 22.88
CA TRP A 5 18.54 7.08 22.04
C TRP A 5 17.26 6.24 22.09
N LEU A 6 17.38 4.91 22.16
CA LEU A 6 16.23 4.00 22.25
C LEU A 6 15.42 4.14 23.54
N LYS A 7 15.98 4.74 24.60
CA LYS A 7 15.24 5.02 25.85
C LYS A 7 14.60 6.41 25.89
N ILE A 8 15.02 7.33 25.02
CA ILE A 8 14.54 8.72 25.01
C ILE A 8 13.18 8.79 24.31
N ILE A 9 13.02 8.12 23.17
CA ILE A 9 11.80 8.19 22.34
C ILE A 9 10.55 7.70 23.09
N PRO A 10 10.56 6.55 23.78
CA PRO A 10 9.37 6.09 24.52
C PRO A 10 9.03 7.01 25.71
N LYS A 11 10.05 7.65 26.29
CA LYS A 11 9.90 8.54 27.45
C LYS A 11 9.29 9.89 27.06
N LEU A 12 9.46 10.30 25.80
CA LEU A 12 8.97 11.58 25.25
C LEU A 12 7.56 11.47 24.66
N LEU A 13 7.25 10.36 23.97
CA LEU A 13 5.98 10.16 23.28
C LEU A 13 4.92 9.42 24.12
N GLY A 14 5.34 8.77 25.21
CA GLY A 14 4.50 7.80 25.91
C GLY A 14 4.20 6.57 25.05
N GLU A 15 3.51 5.60 25.63
CA GLU A 15 3.22 4.33 24.96
C GLU A 15 2.27 4.52 23.77
N SER A 16 1.24 5.36 23.93
CA SER A 16 0.27 5.67 22.87
C SER A 16 0.91 6.40 21.68
N GLY A 17 1.86 7.30 21.92
CA GLY A 17 2.56 8.03 20.86
C GLY A 17 3.49 7.14 20.05
N LEU A 18 4.17 6.19 20.71
CA LEU A 18 5.01 5.19 20.03
C LEU A 18 4.17 4.31 19.10
N ASN A 19 3.01 3.83 19.59
CA ASN A 19 2.11 2.98 18.81
C ASN A 19 1.59 3.70 17.55
N LEU A 20 1.20 4.97 17.69
CA LEU A 20 0.79 5.78 16.54
C LEU A 20 1.93 5.94 15.54
N LEU A 21 3.15 6.22 16.01
CA LEU A 21 4.32 6.37 15.14
C LEU A 21 4.62 5.09 14.35
N ILE A 22 4.51 3.92 14.98
CA ILE A 22 4.68 2.62 14.31
C ILE A 22 3.61 2.44 13.23
N ILE A 23 2.35 2.74 13.54
CA ILE A 23 1.25 2.65 12.57
C ILE A 23 1.49 3.60 11.40
N PHE A 24 1.89 4.85 11.65
CA PHE A 24 2.18 5.82 10.59
C PHE A 24 3.38 5.41 9.73
N ALA A 25 4.45 4.90 10.34
CA ALA A 25 5.60 4.39 9.61
C ALA A 25 5.19 3.21 8.71
N TRP A 26 4.31 2.34 9.21
CA TRP A 26 3.82 1.20 8.45
C TRP A 26 2.92 1.64 7.28
N ILE A 27 2.01 2.59 7.52
CA ILE A 27 1.21 3.24 6.46
C ILE A 27 2.10 3.83 5.39
N ALA A 28 3.16 4.54 5.78
CA ALA A 28 4.08 5.16 4.84
C ALA A 28 4.76 4.12 3.94
N VAL A 29 5.10 2.94 4.47
CA VAL A 29 5.66 1.83 3.66
C VAL A 29 4.65 1.35 2.63
N PHE A 30 3.39 1.10 3.03
CA PHE A 30 2.34 0.69 2.09
C PHE A 30 2.10 1.75 1.01
N SER A 31 1.86 3.00 1.41
CA SER A 31 1.63 4.12 0.51
C SER A 31 2.81 4.31 -0.46
N PHE A 32 4.04 4.18 0.01
CA PHE A 32 5.23 4.29 -0.83
C PHE A 32 5.30 3.17 -1.87
N LEU A 33 5.09 1.92 -1.47
CA LEU A 33 5.14 0.78 -2.41
C LEU A 33 4.00 0.85 -3.43
N ALA A 34 2.80 1.24 -3.00
CA ALA A 34 1.68 1.52 -3.89
C ALA A 34 2.07 2.57 -4.93
N ILE A 35 2.46 3.77 -4.50
CA ILE A 35 2.86 4.88 -5.39
C ILE A 35 3.98 4.43 -6.34
N PHE A 36 5.03 3.83 -5.80
CA PHE A 36 6.18 3.35 -6.58
C PHE A 36 5.73 2.36 -7.67
N ARG A 37 4.81 1.45 -7.36
CA ARG A 37 4.32 0.48 -8.34
C ARG A 37 3.47 1.09 -9.41
N TYR A 38 2.62 2.05 -9.08
CA TYR A 38 1.95 2.83 -10.11
C TYR A 38 3.01 3.53 -10.99
N VAL A 39 3.95 4.30 -10.44
CA VAL A 39 4.97 4.97 -11.27
C VAL A 39 5.72 3.99 -12.19
N CYS A 40 6.28 2.91 -11.64
CA CYS A 40 7.06 1.96 -12.44
C CYS A 40 6.22 1.20 -13.47
N PHE A 41 5.00 0.80 -13.13
CA PHE A 41 4.15 0.03 -14.03
C PHE A 41 3.78 0.84 -15.27
N TYR A 42 3.37 2.09 -15.06
CA TYR A 42 2.88 2.92 -16.15
C TYR A 42 3.98 3.66 -16.92
N GLU A 43 5.19 3.83 -16.36
CA GLU A 43 6.34 4.30 -17.14
C GLU A 43 6.94 3.18 -18.02
N ALA A 44 6.82 1.91 -17.59
CA ALA A 44 7.44 0.78 -18.28
C ALA A 44 6.59 0.21 -19.42
N GLU A 45 5.26 0.24 -19.32
CA GLU A 45 4.37 -0.35 -20.32
C GLU A 45 3.79 0.70 -21.27
N SER A 46 4.04 0.53 -22.58
CA SER A 46 3.37 1.35 -23.59
C SER A 46 1.89 0.94 -23.68
N HIS A 47 1.01 1.66 -22.97
CA HIS A 47 -0.43 1.37 -22.89
C HIS A 47 -1.23 1.72 -24.15
N PHE A 48 -0.54 2.04 -25.24
CA PHE A 48 -1.14 2.48 -26.49
C PHE A 48 -0.98 1.42 -27.56
N ILE A 49 -2.11 0.94 -28.06
CA ILE A 49 -2.15 0.08 -29.24
C ILE A 49 -2.59 0.94 -30.41
N TYR A 50 -1.86 0.88 -31.51
CA TYR A 50 -2.28 1.48 -32.76
C TYR A 50 -3.02 0.43 -33.58
N ILE A 51 -4.34 0.60 -33.73
CA ILE A 51 -5.16 -0.22 -34.63
C ILE A 51 -5.61 0.70 -35.76
N ASP A 52 -5.23 0.37 -37.01
CA ASP A 52 -5.56 1.13 -38.22
C ASP A 52 -5.22 2.64 -38.17
N GLY A 53 -4.09 2.99 -37.54
CA GLY A 53 -3.65 4.39 -37.40
C GLY A 53 -4.37 5.18 -36.31
N THR A 54 -5.37 4.59 -35.67
CA THR A 54 -6.03 5.11 -34.46
C THR A 54 -5.28 4.64 -33.22
N LYS A 55 -4.86 5.60 -32.38
CA LYS A 55 -4.27 5.33 -31.07
C LYS A 55 -5.39 4.96 -30.10
N LEU A 56 -5.46 3.69 -29.71
CA LEU A 56 -6.41 3.18 -28.74
C LEU A 56 -5.68 2.87 -27.43
N VAL A 57 -6.30 3.25 -26.32
CA VAL A 57 -5.87 2.80 -24.99
C VAL A 57 -6.26 1.34 -24.86
N ARG A 58 -5.28 0.47 -24.57
CA ARG A 58 -5.58 -0.94 -24.31
C ARG A 58 -6.48 -1.02 -23.06
N PRO A 59 -7.69 -1.61 -23.14
CA PRO A 59 -8.45 -1.88 -21.92
C PRO A 59 -7.60 -2.82 -21.08
N TYR A 60 -7.28 -2.43 -19.84
CA TYR A 60 -6.44 -3.24 -18.98
C TYR A 60 -7.05 -4.63 -18.84
N SER A 61 -6.28 -5.70 -19.08
CA SER A 61 -6.74 -6.99 -18.59
C SER A 61 -6.64 -6.96 -17.05
N SER A 62 -7.52 -7.68 -16.34
CA SER A 62 -7.44 -7.79 -14.87
C SER A 62 -6.13 -8.39 -14.35
N PHE A 63 -5.29 -8.92 -15.26
CA PHE A 63 -3.95 -9.44 -15.01
C PHE A 63 -2.82 -8.44 -15.30
N GLU A 64 -3.12 -7.31 -15.96
CA GLU A 64 -2.18 -6.26 -16.36
C GLU A 64 -2.31 -5.01 -15.46
N GLY A 65 -2.73 -5.17 -14.21
CA GLY A 65 -2.72 -4.08 -13.24
C GLY A 65 -1.35 -4.00 -12.53
N PRO A 66 -1.00 -2.83 -11.94
CA PRO A 66 0.18 -2.73 -11.09
C PRO A 66 0.13 -3.83 -10.02
N SER A 67 1.12 -4.70 -10.03
CA SER A 67 1.21 -5.86 -9.13
C SER A 67 2.46 -5.75 -8.27
N PHE A 68 2.35 -6.23 -7.03
CA PHE A 68 3.48 -6.30 -6.13
C PHE A 68 4.40 -7.44 -6.57
N GLN A 69 5.67 -7.12 -6.78
CA GLN A 69 6.71 -8.10 -7.02
C GLN A 69 7.14 -8.76 -5.71
N GLU A 70 7.85 -9.88 -5.81
CA GLU A 70 8.36 -10.64 -4.66
C GLU A 70 9.14 -9.76 -3.68
N ILE A 71 9.90 -8.79 -4.17
CA ILE A 71 10.67 -7.85 -3.34
C ILE A 71 9.73 -6.96 -2.50
N ASP A 72 8.65 -6.43 -3.08
CA ASP A 72 7.72 -5.59 -2.33
C ASP A 72 6.99 -6.41 -1.28
N LEU A 73 6.60 -7.64 -1.64
CA LEU A 73 6.00 -8.59 -0.71
C LEU A 73 6.96 -8.90 0.44
N GLY A 74 8.25 -9.03 0.17
CA GLY A 74 9.29 -9.17 1.19
C GLY A 74 9.40 -7.95 2.12
N ILE A 75 9.33 -6.73 1.57
CA ILE A 75 9.33 -5.48 2.36
C ILE A 75 8.06 -5.39 3.23
N LEU A 76 6.89 -5.68 2.67
CA LEU A 76 5.63 -5.72 3.40
C LEU A 76 5.66 -6.77 4.51
N PHE A 77 6.26 -7.93 4.22
CA PHE A 77 6.40 -8.99 5.20
C PHE A 77 7.29 -8.59 6.37
N LEU A 78 8.49 -8.08 6.09
CA LEU A 78 9.43 -7.67 7.13
C LEU A 78 8.90 -6.48 7.94
N SER A 79 8.29 -5.50 7.27
CA SER A 79 7.70 -4.34 7.95
C SER A 79 6.52 -4.73 8.83
N GLY A 80 5.65 -5.65 8.38
CA GLY A 80 4.59 -6.24 9.18
C GLY A 80 5.14 -6.95 10.41
N LEU A 81 6.15 -7.82 10.24
CA LEU A 81 6.75 -8.56 11.34
C LEU A 81 7.37 -7.64 12.39
N ILE A 82 8.09 -6.61 11.96
CA ILE A 82 8.67 -5.59 12.85
C ILE A 82 7.56 -4.79 13.56
N GLY A 83 6.53 -4.35 12.83
CA GLY A 83 5.41 -3.60 13.40
C GLY A 83 4.64 -4.39 14.45
N GLY A 84 4.36 -5.67 14.16
CA GLY A 84 3.73 -6.60 15.09
C GLY A 84 4.59 -6.82 16.34
N PHE A 85 5.89 -6.99 16.16
CA PHE A 85 6.83 -7.17 17.27
C PHE A 85 6.81 -5.97 18.24
N LEU A 86 6.70 -4.76 17.71
CA LEU A 86 6.75 -3.52 18.48
C LEU A 86 5.42 -3.14 19.16
N LEU A 87 4.27 -3.49 18.57
CA LEU A 87 2.95 -3.11 19.09
C LEU A 87 2.53 -3.90 20.34
N LYS A 88 3.08 -5.10 20.54
CA LYS A 88 2.91 -6.03 21.69
C LYS A 88 1.48 -6.51 22.00
N ASP A 89 0.47 -5.65 21.86
CA ASP A 89 -0.92 -5.95 22.17
C ASP A 89 -1.72 -6.26 20.90
N PHE A 90 -2.39 -7.40 20.91
CA PHE A 90 -3.20 -7.88 19.79
C PHE A 90 -4.30 -6.90 19.38
N GLU A 91 -4.92 -6.22 20.36
CA GLU A 91 -5.94 -5.21 20.09
C GLU A 91 -5.37 -4.01 19.32
N LYS A 92 -4.19 -3.52 19.72
CA LYS A 92 -3.51 -2.40 19.04
C LYS A 92 -3.07 -2.79 17.63
N VAL A 93 -2.64 -4.04 17.45
CA VAL A 93 -2.30 -4.65 16.15
C VAL A 93 -3.53 -4.64 15.22
N LEU A 94 -4.69 -5.09 15.71
CA LEU A 94 -5.93 -5.11 14.95
C LEU A 94 -6.41 -3.69 14.57
N PHE A 95 -6.38 -2.74 15.50
CA PHE A 95 -6.76 -1.35 15.21
C PHE A 95 -5.78 -0.66 14.25
N GLY A 96 -4.48 -0.91 14.41
CA GLY A 96 -3.44 -0.41 13.52
C GLY A 96 -3.64 -0.92 12.10
N LEU A 97 -3.98 -2.19 11.95
CA LEU A 97 -4.30 -2.82 10.68
C LEU A 97 -5.51 -2.17 9.98
N ILE A 98 -6.64 -2.00 10.68
CA ILE A 98 -7.84 -1.41 10.06
C ILE A 98 -7.54 0.00 9.56
N LYS A 99 -6.87 0.81 10.39
CA LYS A 99 -6.49 2.18 10.02
C LYS A 99 -5.50 2.20 8.86
N ALA A 100 -4.49 1.34 8.90
CA ALA A 100 -3.46 1.30 7.86
C ALA A 100 -4.02 0.81 6.53
N GLY A 101 -4.84 -0.23 6.57
CA GLY A 101 -5.54 -0.74 5.41
C GLY A 101 -6.45 0.32 4.78
N PHE A 102 -7.27 1.01 5.59
CA PHE A 102 -8.14 2.06 5.08
C PHE A 102 -7.36 3.23 4.48
N LEU A 103 -6.28 3.70 5.12
CA LEU A 103 -5.43 4.75 4.55
C LEU A 103 -4.71 4.31 3.27
N SER A 104 -4.22 3.07 3.22
CA SER A 104 -3.59 2.51 2.02
C SER A 104 -4.59 2.46 0.87
N PHE A 105 -5.81 1.99 1.12
CA PHE A 105 -6.89 1.97 0.15
C PHE A 105 -7.22 3.38 -0.38
N LEU A 106 -7.35 4.37 0.51
CA LEU A 106 -7.56 5.77 0.09
C LEU A 106 -6.39 6.30 -0.73
N THR A 107 -5.16 5.95 -0.35
CA THR A 107 -3.96 6.35 -1.11
C THR A 107 -3.99 5.75 -2.51
N ASP A 108 -4.31 4.46 -2.63
CA ASP A 108 -4.45 3.76 -3.92
C ASP A 108 -5.54 4.41 -4.78
N VAL A 109 -6.74 4.68 -4.22
CA VAL A 109 -7.83 5.34 -4.96
C VAL A 109 -7.40 6.72 -5.46
N VAL A 110 -6.81 7.54 -4.59
CA VAL A 110 -6.37 8.90 -4.94
C VAL A 110 -5.29 8.85 -6.00
N TYR A 111 -4.31 7.96 -5.86
CA TYR A 111 -3.19 7.86 -6.78
C TYR A 111 -3.60 7.27 -8.12
N ALA A 112 -4.41 6.21 -8.14
CA ALA A 112 -4.99 5.64 -9.35
C ALA A 112 -5.85 6.68 -10.09
N SER A 113 -6.66 7.45 -9.35
CA SER A 113 -7.44 8.56 -9.91
C SER A 113 -6.51 9.58 -10.56
N PHE A 114 -5.53 10.08 -9.80
CA PHE A 114 -4.58 11.07 -10.32
C PHE A 114 -3.89 10.55 -11.59
N PHE A 115 -3.50 9.28 -11.60
CA PHE A 115 -2.83 8.67 -12.74
C PHE A 115 -3.73 8.56 -13.98
N ILE A 116 -4.95 8.04 -13.83
CA ILE A 116 -5.93 7.89 -14.92
C ILE A 116 -6.31 9.24 -15.52
N TRP A 117 -6.54 10.25 -14.67
CA TRP A 117 -7.00 11.56 -15.13
C TRP A 117 -5.86 12.42 -15.68
N PHE A 118 -4.65 12.36 -15.11
CA PHE A 118 -3.58 13.30 -15.45
C PHE A 118 -2.40 12.67 -16.21
N ALA A 119 -1.94 11.48 -15.84
CA ALA A 119 -0.73 10.89 -16.41
C ALA A 119 -0.99 10.14 -17.74
N LEU A 120 -2.13 9.46 -17.86
CA LEU A 120 -2.55 8.80 -19.13
C LEU A 120 -3.07 9.78 -20.18
N GLY A 121 -3.14 11.07 -19.84
CA GLY A 121 -3.62 12.13 -20.71
C GLY A 121 -5.14 12.23 -20.71
N PHE A 122 -5.65 13.33 -20.14
CA PHE A 122 -7.08 13.67 -20.09
C PHE A 122 -7.81 13.52 -21.44
N LYS A 123 -7.09 13.72 -22.57
CA LYS A 123 -7.65 13.60 -23.93
C LYS A 123 -7.92 12.17 -24.39
N GLU A 124 -7.16 11.18 -23.92
CA GLU A 124 -7.28 9.79 -24.40
C GLU A 124 -8.33 9.02 -23.59
N PHE A 125 -8.47 9.32 -22.30
CA PHE A 125 -9.54 8.80 -21.46
C PHE A 125 -10.84 9.62 -21.51
N ALA A 126 -10.84 10.89 -21.92
CA ALA A 126 -12.09 11.61 -22.19
C ALA A 126 -12.89 11.03 -23.38
N ALA A 127 -12.25 10.18 -24.21
CA ALA A 127 -12.94 9.36 -25.21
C ALA A 127 -13.65 8.13 -24.59
N VAL A 128 -13.24 7.71 -23.39
CA VAL A 128 -13.88 6.65 -22.59
C VAL A 128 -14.85 7.32 -21.61
N ASN A 129 -16.05 6.78 -21.46
CA ASN A 129 -17.08 7.35 -20.58
C ASN A 129 -16.53 7.52 -19.14
N PHE A 130 -16.70 8.70 -18.54
CA PHE A 130 -16.26 9.05 -17.18
C PHE A 130 -16.59 7.96 -16.15
N PHE A 131 -17.78 7.37 -16.24
CA PHE A 131 -18.23 6.33 -15.32
C PHE A 131 -17.39 5.05 -15.40
N ILE A 132 -16.93 4.69 -16.60
CA ILE A 132 -16.07 3.53 -16.82
C ILE A 132 -14.70 3.79 -16.20
N ALA A 133 -14.09 4.96 -16.43
CA ALA A 133 -12.79 5.29 -15.83
C ALA A 133 -12.83 5.23 -14.29
N LEU A 134 -13.91 5.71 -13.67
CA LEU A 134 -14.11 5.64 -12.22
C LEU A 134 -14.26 4.20 -11.72
N GLU A 135 -15.07 3.38 -12.40
CA GLU A 135 -15.25 1.96 -12.05
C GLU A 135 -13.91 1.21 -12.03
N TRP A 136 -13.07 1.45 -13.04
CA TRP A 136 -11.76 0.81 -13.17
C TRP A 136 -10.78 1.28 -12.09
N THR A 137 -10.81 2.57 -11.75
CA THR A 137 -10.03 3.13 -10.64
C THR A 137 -10.34 2.42 -9.33
N VAL A 138 -11.63 2.30 -9.02
CA VAL A 138 -12.09 1.64 -7.79
C VAL A 138 -11.77 0.15 -7.83
N PHE A 139 -11.97 -0.51 -8.97
CA PHE A 139 -11.65 -1.92 -9.14
C PHE A 139 -10.17 -2.22 -8.85
N TYR A 140 -9.23 -1.44 -9.40
CA TYR A 140 -7.80 -1.63 -9.14
C TYR A 140 -7.40 -1.31 -7.70
N ALA A 141 -7.98 -0.28 -7.10
CA ALA A 141 -7.73 0.03 -5.69
C ALA A 141 -8.21 -1.10 -4.77
N VAL A 142 -9.39 -1.68 -5.05
CA VAL A 142 -9.90 -2.84 -4.30
C VAL A 142 -9.02 -4.06 -4.52
N LEU A 143 -8.63 -4.34 -5.77
CA LEU A 143 -7.78 -5.49 -6.09
C LEU A 143 -6.41 -5.41 -5.41
N ASN A 144 -5.79 -4.23 -5.40
CA ASN A 144 -4.54 -3.98 -4.71
C ASN A 144 -4.70 -4.13 -3.20
N PHE A 145 -5.75 -3.53 -2.62
CA PHE A 145 -6.06 -3.69 -1.20
C PHE A 145 -6.20 -5.16 -0.80
N VAL A 146 -6.95 -5.96 -1.58
CA VAL A 146 -7.13 -7.40 -1.32
C VAL A 146 -5.83 -8.18 -1.45
N ARG A 147 -4.92 -7.81 -2.37
CA ARG A 147 -3.61 -8.47 -2.53
C ARG A 147 -2.64 -8.13 -1.39
N ILE A 148 -2.65 -6.88 -0.95
CA ILE A 148 -1.75 -6.36 0.10
C ILE A 148 -2.16 -6.88 1.47
N LEU A 149 -3.47 -6.96 1.74
CA LEU A 149 -3.99 -7.23 3.07
C LEU A 149 -3.45 -8.54 3.67
N PRO A 150 -3.50 -9.71 3.01
CA PRO A 150 -2.92 -10.94 3.55
C PRO A 150 -1.42 -10.83 3.81
N MET A 151 -0.69 -10.17 2.90
CA MET A 151 0.77 -10.09 2.91
C MET A 151 1.31 -9.14 3.98
N GLY A 152 0.55 -8.13 4.38
CA GLY A 152 0.86 -7.31 5.55
C GLY A 152 0.34 -7.90 6.86
N LEU A 153 -0.84 -8.53 6.83
CA LEU A 153 -1.59 -8.96 8.00
C LEU A 153 -0.99 -10.20 8.68
N ILE A 154 -0.66 -11.22 7.90
CA ILE A 154 -0.07 -12.47 8.42
C ILE A 154 1.23 -12.19 9.19
N PRO A 155 2.22 -11.46 8.64
CA PRO A 155 3.46 -11.18 9.35
C PRO A 155 3.26 -10.25 10.55
N LEU A 156 2.32 -9.31 10.48
CA LEU A 156 1.98 -8.44 11.62
C LEU A 156 1.46 -9.26 12.81
N PHE A 157 0.55 -10.22 12.58
CA PHE A 157 0.08 -11.12 13.62
C PHE A 157 1.18 -12.07 14.11
N LEU A 158 2.00 -12.60 13.20
CA LEU A 158 3.15 -13.43 13.60
C LEU A 158 4.12 -12.67 14.50
N GLY A 159 4.45 -11.42 14.16
CA GLY A 159 5.31 -10.57 14.98
C GLY A 159 4.73 -10.33 16.37
N ALA A 160 3.43 -10.05 16.46
CA ALA A 160 2.74 -9.84 17.73
C ALA A 160 2.73 -11.12 18.59
N ILE A 161 2.41 -12.27 17.99
CA ILE A 161 2.43 -13.58 18.65
C ILE A 161 3.83 -13.87 19.19
N ILE A 162 4.88 -13.71 18.38
CA ILE A 162 6.27 -13.93 18.82
C ILE A 162 6.58 -13.07 20.04
N THR A 163 6.20 -11.79 20.04
CA THR A 163 6.40 -10.93 21.20
C THR A 163 5.62 -11.42 22.42
N CYS A 164 4.35 -11.80 22.27
CA CYS A 164 3.54 -12.30 23.38
C CYS A 164 4.09 -13.61 23.97
N PHE A 165 4.71 -14.50 23.19
CA PHE A 165 5.20 -15.79 23.68
C PHE A 165 6.67 -15.77 24.13
N VAL A 166 7.50 -14.89 23.55
CA VAL A 166 8.95 -14.84 23.84
C VAL A 166 9.29 -13.82 24.93
N LEU A 167 8.49 -12.75 25.07
CA LEU A 167 8.73 -11.66 26.01
C LEU A 167 7.74 -11.61 27.19
N ALA A 168 6.78 -12.54 27.26
CA ALA A 168 5.97 -12.79 28.46
C ALA A 168 6.70 -13.70 29.44
#